data_AF-A0A2H0Q765-F1
#
_entry.id   AF-A0A2H0Q765-F1
#
_cell.length_a   1.000
_cell.length_b   1.000
_cell.length_c   1.000
_cell.angle_alpha   90.00
_cell.angle_beta   90.00
_cell.angle_gamma   90.00
#
_symmetry.space_group_name_H-M   'P 1'
#
loop_
_entity.id
_entity.type
_entity.pdbx_description
1 polymer ?
#
loop_
_entity_poly.entity_id
_entity_poly.type
_entity_poly.pdbx_seq_one_letter_code
_entity_poly.pdbx_strand_id
1 'polypeptide(L)'
;MKMMTFLALFMSFSVMAQPVQNRANLEAEAKKLSLQMKILVDRNVDRLDERDLTQLVRSLERSKDILLGQRPGPGPGPIPPIPAPRYTCDRASASEYQQTFIKVKNFAYSSSGLDMSSAAATNFAQDWSTRYSCADADQFISIFGRLKNFAYSTSGLDMSAAASIDYAQQGVNSLCENYNFEAEYKNLYNFAYSTSGLDLSAAAAKDYARQRVEPQMFQCRPFNF
;
A
#
# COMPACT_ATOMS: atom_id res chain seq x y z
N MET A 1 -18.09 -2.91 -25.20
CA MET A 1 -17.78 -3.56 -26.49
C MET A 1 -16.25 -3.68 -26.66
N LYS A 2 -15.57 -4.44 -25.79
CA LYS A 2 -14.10 -4.66 -25.81
C LYS A 2 -13.71 -6.05 -25.27
N MET A 3 -14.62 -7.03 -25.36
CA MET A 3 -14.44 -8.37 -24.79
C MET A 3 -14.33 -9.46 -25.87
N MET A 4 -14.31 -9.10 -27.16
CA MET A 4 -14.33 -10.09 -28.26
C MET A 4 -13.01 -10.27 -29.01
N THR A 5 -11.96 -9.51 -28.72
CA THR A 5 -10.71 -9.59 -29.51
C THR A 5 -9.66 -10.55 -28.92
N PHE A 6 -9.88 -11.13 -27.74
CA PHE A 6 -8.93 -12.05 -27.10
C PHE A 6 -9.10 -13.53 -27.48
N LEU A 7 -10.18 -13.89 -28.18
CA LEU A 7 -10.48 -15.30 -28.51
C LEU A 7 -9.92 -15.78 -29.86
N ALA A 8 -9.36 -14.90 -30.69
CA ALA A 8 -9.02 -15.24 -32.07
C ALA A 8 -7.62 -15.86 -32.27
N LEU A 9 -6.80 -16.01 -31.23
CA LEU A 9 -5.41 -16.47 -31.38
C LEU A 9 -5.18 -17.97 -31.13
N PHE A 10 -6.23 -18.79 -31.09
CA PHE A 10 -6.13 -20.23 -30.78
C PHE A 10 -6.30 -21.19 -31.97
N MET A 11 -6.54 -20.70 -33.19
CA MET A 11 -6.84 -21.58 -34.33
C MET A 11 -5.87 -21.40 -35.50
N SER A 12 -4.67 -21.97 -35.40
CA SER A 12 -3.92 -22.53 -36.54
C SER A 12 -2.56 -23.09 -36.07
N PHE A 13 -2.57 -24.31 -35.56
CA PHE A 13 -1.34 -25.08 -35.31
C PHE A 13 -1.20 -26.17 -36.38
N SER A 14 -0.67 -25.81 -37.54
CA SER A 14 -0.11 -26.80 -38.47
C SER A 14 1.30 -27.12 -38.02
N VAL A 15 1.43 -28.27 -37.37
CA VAL A 15 2.66 -28.84 -36.84
C VAL A 15 3.52 -29.37 -37.98
N MET A 16 4.67 -28.75 -38.25
CA MET A 16 5.76 -29.32 -39.06
C MET A 16 6.97 -29.61 -38.16
N ALA A 17 7.59 -30.75 -38.44
CA ALA A 17 8.50 -31.54 -37.60
C ALA A 17 9.73 -30.81 -37.02
N GLN A 18 9.97 -31.00 -35.71
CA GLN A 18 11.27 -30.89 -35.04
C GLN A 18 11.37 -31.94 -33.90
N PRO A 19 12.58 -32.41 -33.52
CA PRO A 19 12.82 -33.72 -32.94
C PRO A 19 12.24 -33.91 -31.54
N VAL A 20 11.78 -35.13 -31.29
CA VAL A 20 10.91 -35.60 -30.18
C VAL A 20 11.40 -35.24 -28.77
N GLN A 21 12.70 -35.00 -28.59
CA GLN A 21 13.30 -34.65 -27.28
C GLN A 21 12.97 -33.22 -26.83
N ASN A 22 12.76 -32.28 -27.76
CA ASN A 22 12.37 -30.91 -27.43
C ASN A 22 10.88 -30.79 -27.07
N ARG A 23 10.03 -31.68 -27.58
CA ARG A 23 8.58 -31.64 -27.32
C ARG A 23 8.21 -31.85 -25.86
N ALA A 24 8.85 -32.81 -25.18
CA ALA A 24 8.54 -33.09 -23.78
C ALA A 24 8.92 -31.90 -22.86
N ASN A 25 10.04 -31.25 -23.13
CA ASN A 25 10.47 -30.05 -22.42
C ASN A 25 9.56 -28.86 -22.73
N LEU A 26 9.19 -28.68 -24.01
CA LEU A 26 8.23 -27.68 -24.47
C LEU A 26 6.84 -27.87 -23.82
N GLU A 27 6.35 -29.10 -23.72
CA GLU A 27 5.07 -29.42 -23.07
C GLU A 27 5.11 -29.17 -21.56
N ALA A 28 6.23 -29.47 -20.90
CA ALA A 28 6.41 -29.20 -19.48
C ALA A 28 6.46 -27.69 -19.18
N GLU A 29 7.17 -26.93 -20.01
CA GLU A 29 7.23 -25.46 -19.90
C GLU A 29 5.88 -24.82 -20.23
N ALA A 30 5.18 -25.26 -21.28
CA ALA A 30 3.85 -24.79 -21.64
C ALA A 30 2.83 -25.09 -20.53
N LYS A 31 2.90 -26.27 -19.90
CA LYS A 31 2.03 -26.62 -18.74
C LYS A 31 2.33 -25.77 -17.52
N LYS A 32 3.62 -25.55 -17.20
CA LYS A 32 4.02 -24.70 -16.08
C LYS A 32 3.54 -23.27 -16.28
N LEU A 33 3.66 -22.76 -17.50
CA LEU A 33 3.22 -21.42 -17.88
C LEU A 33 1.69 -21.31 -17.87
N SER A 34 0.96 -22.29 -18.38
CA SER A 34 -0.51 -22.27 -18.35
C SER A 34 -1.05 -22.29 -16.91
N LEU A 35 -0.36 -22.98 -16.00
CA LEU A 35 -0.68 -22.98 -14.58
C LEU A 35 -0.44 -21.60 -13.95
N GLN A 36 0.69 -20.96 -14.27
CA GLN A 36 1.00 -19.60 -13.82
C GLN A 36 -0.01 -18.59 -14.36
N MET A 37 -0.39 -18.71 -15.64
CA MET A 37 -1.39 -17.87 -16.28
C MET A 37 -2.78 -18.06 -15.66
N LYS A 38 -3.17 -19.31 -15.39
CA LYS A 38 -4.42 -19.63 -14.69
C LYS A 38 -4.45 -19.02 -13.29
N ILE A 39 -3.35 -19.13 -12.54
CA ILE A 39 -3.25 -18.53 -11.20
C ILE A 39 -3.34 -17.00 -11.26
N LEU A 40 -2.72 -16.35 -12.26
CA LEU A 40 -2.75 -14.90 -12.42
C LEU A 40 -4.12 -14.40 -12.88
N VAL A 41 -4.77 -15.09 -13.82
CA VAL A 41 -6.11 -14.75 -14.32
C VAL A 41 -7.17 -14.99 -13.24
N ASP A 42 -7.14 -16.16 -12.58
CA ASP A 42 -8.11 -16.50 -11.52
C ASP A 42 -7.97 -15.60 -10.28
N ARG A 43 -6.80 -14.98 -10.05
CA ARG A 43 -6.57 -14.08 -8.90
C ARG A 43 -6.77 -12.59 -9.19
N ASN A 44 -6.59 -12.14 -10.44
CA ASN A 44 -6.45 -10.71 -10.74
C ASN A 44 -7.30 -10.19 -11.91
N VAL A 45 -8.28 -10.96 -12.43
CA VAL A 45 -9.13 -10.52 -13.56
C VAL A 45 -9.75 -9.12 -13.38
N ASP A 46 -10.00 -8.70 -12.14
CA ASP A 46 -10.61 -7.39 -11.85
C ASP A 46 -9.61 -6.28 -11.48
N ARG A 47 -8.30 -6.57 -11.35
CA ARG A 47 -7.33 -5.65 -10.69
C ARG A 47 -5.90 -5.64 -11.24
N LEU A 48 -5.66 -6.13 -12.46
CA LEU A 48 -4.33 -6.01 -13.08
C LEU A 48 -3.97 -4.54 -13.32
N ASP A 49 -2.89 -4.06 -12.70
CA ASP A 49 -2.33 -2.74 -12.98
C ASP A 49 -1.53 -2.75 -14.31
N GLU A 50 -1.16 -1.57 -14.81
CA GLU A 50 -0.49 -1.42 -16.11
C GLU A 50 0.93 -2.05 -16.13
N ARG A 51 1.58 -2.19 -14.97
CA ARG A 51 2.89 -2.84 -14.85
C ARG A 51 2.75 -4.35 -14.91
N ASP A 52 1.75 -4.91 -14.23
CA ASP A 52 1.43 -6.34 -14.25
C ASP A 52 1.04 -6.80 -15.65
N LEU A 53 0.24 -5.99 -16.36
CA LEU A 53 -0.13 -6.25 -17.74
C LEU A 53 1.10 -6.23 -18.68
N THR A 54 2.00 -5.25 -18.50
CA THR A 54 3.23 -5.15 -19.30
C THR A 54 4.16 -6.34 -19.08
N GLN A 55 4.29 -6.82 -17.84
CA GLN A 55 5.09 -8.01 -17.53
C GLN A 55 4.48 -9.29 -18.09
N LEU A 56 3.14 -9.39 -18.07
CA LEU A 56 2.42 -10.51 -18.65
C LEU A 56 2.60 -10.57 -20.17
N VAL A 57 2.46 -9.43 -20.86
CA VAL A 57 2.68 -9.33 -22.31
C VAL A 57 4.09 -9.76 -22.68
N ARG A 58 5.13 -9.26 -21.98
CA ARG A 58 6.52 -9.65 -22.24
C ARG A 58 6.77 -11.14 -22.01
N SER A 59 6.13 -11.73 -21.00
CA SER A 59 6.24 -13.16 -20.73
C SER A 59 5.60 -13.99 -21.84
N LEU A 60 4.43 -13.56 -22.34
CA LEU A 60 3.74 -14.18 -23.47
C LEU A 60 4.51 -14.05 -24.79
N GLU A 61 5.08 -12.88 -25.07
CA GLU A 61 5.93 -12.65 -26.24
C GLU A 61 7.14 -13.58 -26.23
N ARG A 62 7.79 -13.75 -25.07
CA ARG A 62 8.91 -14.68 -24.93
C ARG A 62 8.50 -16.13 -25.17
N SER A 63 7.34 -16.55 -24.66
CA SER A 63 6.82 -17.90 -24.88
C SER A 63 6.46 -18.14 -26.34
N LYS A 64 5.89 -17.14 -27.01
CA LYS A 64 5.68 -17.15 -28.47
C LYS A 64 7.01 -17.31 -29.21
N ASP A 65 8.04 -16.56 -28.84
CA ASP A 65 9.36 -16.62 -29.49
C ASP A 65 10.03 -17.99 -29.32
N ILE A 66 9.95 -18.57 -28.11
CA ILE A 66 10.43 -19.93 -27.83
C ILE A 66 9.68 -20.97 -28.68
N LEU A 67 8.36 -20.87 -28.77
CA LEU A 67 7.53 -21.78 -29.57
C LEU A 67 7.80 -21.65 -31.07
N LEU A 68 8.21 -20.46 -31.54
CA LEU A 68 8.59 -20.19 -32.92
C LEU A 68 10.07 -20.51 -33.21
N GLY A 69 10.82 -21.04 -32.23
CA GLY A 69 12.23 -21.38 -32.38
C GLY A 69 13.16 -20.17 -32.51
N GLN A 70 12.70 -18.98 -32.14
CA GLN A 70 13.49 -17.75 -32.12
C GLN A 70 14.26 -17.65 -30.79
N ARG A 71 15.51 -17.18 -30.82
CA ARG A 71 16.32 -17.03 -29.60
C ARG A 71 15.69 -15.94 -28.72
N PRO A 72 15.18 -16.27 -27.53
CA PRO A 72 14.67 -15.25 -26.62
C PRO A 72 15.85 -14.37 -26.17
N GLY A 73 15.67 -13.05 -26.17
CA GLY A 73 16.65 -12.10 -25.64
C GLY A 73 16.98 -12.33 -24.16
N PRO A 74 17.87 -11.51 -23.56
CA PRO A 74 18.21 -11.61 -22.15
C PRO A 74 16.93 -11.70 -21.31
N GLY A 75 16.78 -12.81 -20.58
CA GLY A 75 15.57 -13.05 -19.80
C GLY A 75 15.33 -11.94 -18.79
N PRO A 76 14.08 -11.71 -18.37
CA PRO A 76 13.83 -10.87 -17.21
C PRO A 76 14.70 -11.39 -16.06
N GLY A 77 15.39 -10.49 -15.36
CA GLY A 77 16.10 -10.84 -14.14
C GLY A 77 15.16 -11.56 -13.15
N PRO A 78 15.71 -12.13 -12.06
CA PRO A 78 14.91 -12.81 -11.05
C PRO A 78 13.67 -11.97 -10.72
N ILE A 79 12.49 -12.60 -10.87
CA ILE A 79 11.21 -11.97 -10.58
C ILE A 79 11.30 -11.49 -9.13
N PRO A 80 11.22 -10.18 -8.86
CA PRO A 80 11.16 -9.70 -7.48
C PRO A 80 9.98 -10.41 -6.82
N PRO A 81 10.11 -10.87 -5.56
CA PRO A 81 9.04 -11.60 -4.89
C PRO A 81 7.74 -10.82 -5.04
N ILE A 82 6.76 -11.44 -5.71
CA ILE A 82 5.44 -10.85 -5.92
C ILE A 82 4.89 -10.56 -4.52
N PRO A 83 4.62 -9.29 -4.17
CA PRO A 83 4.03 -8.97 -2.88
C PRO A 83 2.76 -9.80 -2.71
N ALA A 84 2.61 -10.45 -1.55
CA ALA A 84 1.38 -11.19 -1.27
C ALA A 84 0.18 -10.24 -1.46
N PRO A 85 -0.90 -10.67 -2.14
CA PRO A 85 -2.09 -9.84 -2.29
C PRO A 85 -2.55 -9.37 -0.91
N ARG A 86 -2.58 -8.06 -0.69
CA ARG A 86 -3.10 -7.47 0.54
C ARG A 86 -4.62 -7.44 0.43
N TYR A 87 -5.28 -8.35 1.13
CA TYR A 87 -6.73 -8.33 1.29
C TYR A 87 -7.12 -7.55 2.55
N THR A 88 -8.35 -7.06 2.56
CA THR A 88 -8.97 -6.46 3.74
C THR A 88 -9.07 -7.49 4.86
N CYS A 89 -8.96 -7.03 6.10
CA CYS A 89 -8.82 -7.89 7.27
C CYS A 89 -10.06 -8.78 7.49
N ASP A 90 -11.23 -8.36 7.04
CA ASP A 90 -12.47 -9.15 7.03
C ASP A 90 -12.39 -10.44 6.18
N ARG A 91 -11.40 -10.56 5.29
CA ARG A 91 -11.14 -11.76 4.48
C ARG A 91 -10.04 -12.65 5.04
N ALA A 92 -9.43 -12.27 6.17
CA ALA A 92 -8.39 -13.05 6.82
C ALA A 92 -8.96 -14.31 7.49
N SER A 93 -8.06 -15.15 8.02
CA SER A 93 -8.50 -16.27 8.85
C SER A 93 -9.27 -15.77 10.09
N ALA A 94 -10.22 -16.55 10.60
CA ALA A 94 -11.04 -16.14 11.75
C ALA A 94 -10.20 -15.72 12.97
N SER A 95 -9.08 -16.41 13.22
CA SER A 95 -8.15 -16.08 14.31
C SER A 95 -7.47 -14.73 14.07
N GLU A 96 -6.95 -14.50 12.87
CA GLU A 96 -6.26 -13.26 12.51
C GLU A 96 -7.20 -12.05 12.52
N TYR A 97 -8.42 -12.21 12.00
CA TYR A 97 -9.47 -11.20 12.07
C TYR A 97 -9.84 -10.88 13.52
N GLN A 98 -10.10 -11.90 14.36
CA GLN A 98 -10.47 -11.69 15.76
C GLN A 98 -9.39 -10.94 16.55
N GLN A 99 -8.13 -11.36 16.41
CA GLN A 99 -7.01 -10.70 17.10
C GLN A 99 -6.87 -9.24 16.66
N THR A 100 -6.94 -8.98 15.36
CA THR A 100 -6.83 -7.62 14.81
C THR A 100 -8.01 -6.76 15.22
N PHE A 101 -9.23 -7.29 15.15
CA PHE A 101 -10.44 -6.60 15.57
C PHE A 101 -10.35 -6.16 17.04
N ILE A 102 -9.93 -7.06 17.93
CA ILE A 102 -9.75 -6.74 19.35
C ILE A 102 -8.68 -5.66 19.53
N LYS A 103 -7.55 -5.76 18.82
CA LYS A 103 -6.47 -4.76 18.86
C LYS A 103 -6.98 -3.36 18.47
N VAL A 104 -7.64 -3.26 17.32
CA VAL A 104 -8.14 -1.99 16.79
C VAL A 104 -9.28 -1.43 17.66
N LYS A 105 -10.16 -2.28 18.18
CA LYS A 105 -11.21 -1.89 19.12
C LYS A 105 -10.61 -1.34 20.42
N ASN A 106 -9.62 -2.03 21.00
CA ASN A 106 -8.97 -1.57 22.23
C ASN A 106 -8.24 -0.24 22.02
N PHE A 107 -7.58 -0.08 20.87
CA PHE A 107 -7.01 1.20 20.48
C PHE A 107 -8.07 2.30 20.39
N ALA A 108 -9.19 2.05 19.70
CA ALA A 108 -10.25 3.04 19.55
C ALA A 108 -10.90 3.42 20.90
N TYR A 109 -11.04 2.46 21.81
CA TYR A 109 -11.58 2.70 23.15
C TYR A 109 -10.60 3.43 24.09
N SER A 110 -9.29 3.26 23.90
CA SER A 110 -8.29 3.82 24.80
C SER A 110 -8.21 5.34 24.72
N SER A 111 -7.99 6.00 25.86
CA SER A 111 -7.67 7.43 25.94
C SER A 111 -6.33 7.78 25.26
N SER A 112 -5.42 6.82 25.16
CA SER A 112 -4.20 6.96 24.35
C SER A 112 -4.46 6.85 22.84
N GLY A 113 -5.57 6.22 22.43
CA GLY A 113 -6.02 6.13 21.04
C GLY A 113 -7.10 7.17 20.72
N LEU A 114 -8.30 6.70 20.37
CA LEU A 114 -9.41 7.56 19.91
C LEU A 114 -10.37 8.00 21.03
N ASP A 115 -10.22 7.48 22.24
CA ASP A 115 -11.05 7.79 23.41
C ASP A 115 -12.56 7.66 23.14
N MET A 116 -12.93 6.63 22.37
CA MET A 116 -14.31 6.38 21.96
C MET A 116 -15.08 5.59 23.01
N SER A 117 -16.41 5.73 23.01
CA SER A 117 -17.28 4.81 23.73
C SER A 117 -17.12 3.38 23.22
N SER A 118 -17.46 2.38 24.05
CA SER A 118 -17.34 0.96 23.66
C SER A 118 -18.09 0.61 22.38
N ALA A 119 -19.27 1.21 22.16
CA ALA A 119 -20.05 1.03 20.94
C ALA A 119 -19.36 1.66 19.72
N ALA A 120 -18.90 2.90 19.85
CA ALA A 120 -18.17 3.59 18.78
C ALA A 120 -16.84 2.89 18.42
N ALA A 121 -16.10 2.41 19.42
CA ALA A 121 -14.88 1.63 19.23
C ALA A 121 -15.13 0.30 18.49
N THR A 122 -16.28 -0.34 18.75
CA THR A 122 -16.69 -1.55 18.03
C THR A 122 -16.97 -1.24 16.55
N ASN A 123 -17.73 -0.18 16.27
CA ASN A 123 -18.02 0.25 14.90
C ASN A 123 -16.74 0.66 14.15
N PHE A 124 -15.86 1.41 14.82
CA PHE A 124 -14.57 1.79 14.26
C PHE A 124 -13.74 0.56 13.85
N ALA A 125 -13.66 -0.47 14.71
CA ALA A 125 -12.94 -1.69 14.40
C ALA A 125 -13.56 -2.47 13.23
N GLN A 126 -14.89 -2.48 13.10
CA GLN A 126 -15.59 -3.09 11.95
C GLN A 126 -15.24 -2.34 10.64
N ASP A 127 -15.38 -1.02 10.64
CA ASP A 127 -15.08 -0.18 9.49
C ASP A 127 -13.59 -0.22 9.14
N TRP A 128 -12.72 -0.35 10.13
CA TRP A 128 -11.29 -0.48 9.89
C TRP A 128 -10.98 -1.83 9.22
N SER A 129 -11.53 -2.94 9.71
CA SER A 129 -11.27 -4.27 9.15
C SER A 129 -11.76 -4.48 7.72
N THR A 130 -12.76 -3.70 7.28
CA THR A 130 -13.24 -3.71 5.87
C THR A 130 -12.44 -2.80 4.95
N ARG A 131 -11.60 -1.91 5.51
CA ARG A 131 -10.79 -0.95 4.74
C ARG A 131 -9.31 -1.32 4.72
N TYR A 132 -8.80 -1.93 5.79
CA TYR A 132 -7.37 -2.19 5.96
C TYR A 132 -7.02 -3.67 6.06
N SER A 133 -5.79 -4.04 5.69
CA SER A 133 -5.25 -5.38 5.90
C SER A 133 -4.91 -5.57 7.38
N CYS A 134 -5.03 -6.79 7.89
CA CYS A 134 -4.68 -7.07 9.28
C CYS A 134 -3.20 -6.74 9.59
N ALA A 135 -2.32 -6.87 8.59
CA ALA A 135 -0.90 -6.54 8.72
C ALA A 135 -0.63 -5.03 8.96
N ASP A 136 -1.58 -4.16 8.62
CA ASP A 136 -1.40 -2.71 8.72
C ASP A 136 -1.80 -2.16 10.11
N ALA A 137 -2.35 -2.99 11.00
CA ALA A 137 -2.89 -2.54 12.28
C ALA A 137 -1.85 -1.85 13.17
N ASP A 138 -0.67 -2.45 13.32
CA ASP A 138 0.39 -1.90 14.17
C ASP A 138 0.97 -0.61 13.57
N GLN A 139 1.13 -0.58 12.25
CA GLN A 139 1.60 0.62 11.55
C GLN A 139 0.59 1.76 11.68
N PHE A 140 -0.70 1.47 11.48
CA PHE A 140 -1.79 2.44 11.65
C PHE A 140 -1.80 3.06 13.05
N ILE A 141 -1.73 2.23 14.09
CA ILE A 141 -1.72 2.69 15.49
C ILE A 141 -0.47 3.52 15.78
N SER A 142 0.69 3.12 15.25
CA SER A 142 1.96 3.83 15.42
C SER A 142 1.95 5.21 14.76
N ILE A 143 1.55 5.28 13.48
CA ILE A 143 1.40 6.55 12.74
C ILE A 143 0.42 7.46 13.47
N PHE A 144 -0.73 6.93 13.86
CA PHE A 144 -1.74 7.70 14.58
C PHE A 144 -1.17 8.29 15.88
N GLY A 145 -0.49 7.46 16.69
CA GLY A 145 0.12 7.89 17.94
C GLY A 145 1.16 8.99 17.74
N ARG A 146 2.03 8.85 16.72
CA ARG A 146 3.03 9.86 16.37
C ARG A 146 2.38 11.21 16.01
N LEU A 147 1.35 11.19 15.17
CA LEU A 147 0.60 12.39 14.78
C LEU A 147 -0.11 13.05 15.98
N LYS A 148 -0.80 12.25 16.79
CA LYS A 148 -1.53 12.74 17.97
C LYS A 148 -0.56 13.39 18.97
N ASN A 149 0.56 12.75 19.25
CA ASN A 149 1.57 13.27 20.17
C ASN A 149 2.18 14.58 19.66
N PHE A 150 2.49 14.65 18.37
CA PHE A 150 2.99 15.88 17.77
C PHE A 150 1.96 17.02 17.89
N ALA A 151 0.71 16.75 17.53
CA ALA A 151 -0.36 17.74 17.59
C ALA A 151 -0.63 18.22 19.02
N TYR A 152 -0.64 17.31 20.00
CA TYR A 152 -0.92 17.62 21.40
C TYR A 152 0.25 18.33 22.12
N SER A 153 1.49 18.02 21.75
CA SER A 153 2.66 18.54 22.48
C SER A 153 2.81 20.06 22.36
N THR A 154 3.24 20.71 23.44
CA THR A 154 3.56 22.15 23.47
C THR A 154 4.70 22.52 22.52
N SER A 155 5.62 21.58 22.28
CA SER A 155 6.72 21.68 21.31
C SER A 155 6.29 21.46 19.86
N GLY A 156 5.10 20.91 19.63
CA GLY A 156 4.50 20.68 18.33
C GLY A 156 3.42 21.72 18.05
N LEU A 157 2.18 21.26 17.87
CA LEU A 157 1.06 22.14 17.52
C LEU A 157 0.29 22.68 18.74
N ASP A 158 0.50 22.12 19.93
CA ASP A 158 -0.13 22.57 21.19
C ASP A 158 -1.67 22.61 21.11
N MET A 159 -2.22 21.58 20.46
CA MET A 159 -3.65 21.41 20.28
C MET A 159 -4.29 20.79 21.52
N SER A 160 -5.61 20.99 21.68
CA SER A 160 -6.39 20.27 22.67
C SER A 160 -6.38 18.75 22.41
N ALA A 161 -6.69 17.95 23.42
CA ALA A 161 -6.76 16.49 23.28
C ALA A 161 -7.70 16.07 22.13
N ALA A 162 -8.88 16.67 22.02
CA ALA A 162 -9.83 16.39 20.94
C ALA A 162 -9.26 16.79 19.56
N ALA A 163 -8.71 18.00 19.43
CA ALA A 163 -8.13 18.46 18.16
C ALA A 163 -6.90 17.62 17.73
N SER A 164 -6.13 17.10 18.68
CA SER A 164 -5.00 16.21 18.40
C SER A 164 -5.43 14.84 17.83
N ILE A 165 -6.59 14.34 18.28
CA ILE A 165 -7.20 13.11 17.75
C ILE A 165 -7.68 13.37 16.32
N ASP A 166 -8.42 14.46 16.09
CA ASP A 166 -8.91 14.83 14.76
C ASP A 166 -7.77 15.02 13.76
N TYR A 167 -6.70 15.69 14.18
CA TYR A 167 -5.48 15.88 13.38
C TYR A 167 -4.86 14.54 12.96
N ALA A 168 -4.71 13.62 13.92
CA ALA A 168 -4.16 12.29 13.65
C ALA A 168 -5.08 11.47 12.73
N GLN A 169 -6.40 11.54 12.91
CA GLN A 169 -7.36 10.84 12.05
C GLN A 169 -7.30 11.32 10.59
N GLN A 170 -7.14 12.62 10.35
CA GLN A 170 -7.04 13.19 9.00
C GLN A 170 -5.69 12.82 8.33
N GLY A 171 -4.62 12.74 9.12
CA GLY A 171 -3.26 12.54 8.62
C GLY A 171 -2.81 11.08 8.50
N VAL A 172 -3.41 10.14 9.23
CA VAL A 172 -2.90 8.76 9.35
C VAL A 172 -2.74 8.07 7.99
N ASN A 173 -3.64 8.33 7.05
CA ASN A 173 -3.65 7.72 5.73
C ASN A 173 -2.75 8.41 4.69
N SER A 174 -2.08 9.49 5.06
CA SER A 174 -1.27 10.28 4.15
C SER A 174 0.17 10.54 4.62
N LEU A 175 0.51 10.10 5.84
CA LEU A 175 1.82 10.35 6.42
C LEU A 175 2.95 9.66 5.66
N CYS A 176 3.98 10.42 5.32
CA CYS A 176 5.28 9.89 4.91
C CYS A 176 6.10 9.46 6.12
N GLU A 177 6.10 8.17 6.47
CA GLU A 177 6.81 7.66 7.66
C GLU A 177 8.30 8.02 7.71
N ASN A 178 8.96 7.97 6.55
CA ASN A 178 10.40 8.25 6.42
C ASN A 178 10.74 9.74 6.50
N TYR A 179 9.74 10.62 6.55
CA TYR A 179 9.95 12.06 6.69
C TYR A 179 9.98 12.45 8.17
N ASN A 180 11.09 13.06 8.61
CA ASN A 180 11.27 13.52 9.98
C ASN A 180 10.64 14.91 10.17
N PHE A 181 9.31 14.95 10.10
CA PHE A 181 8.54 16.19 10.16
C PHE A 181 8.68 16.91 11.50
N GLU A 182 8.91 16.21 12.61
CA GLU A 182 9.08 16.85 13.93
C GLU A 182 10.36 17.69 13.98
N ALA A 183 11.46 17.17 13.45
CA ALA A 183 12.72 17.91 13.39
C ALA A 183 12.61 19.11 12.45
N GLU A 184 12.02 18.92 11.27
CA GLU A 184 11.84 20.01 10.29
C GLU A 184 10.93 21.11 10.84
N TYR A 185 9.82 20.73 11.47
CA TYR A 185 8.93 21.67 12.15
C TYR A 185 9.67 22.48 13.20
N LYS A 186 10.46 21.83 14.06
CA LYS A 186 11.24 22.50 15.10
C LYS A 186 12.25 23.48 14.52
N ASN A 187 12.95 23.10 13.45
CA ASN A 187 13.92 23.97 12.79
C ASN A 187 13.25 25.22 12.21
N LEU A 188 12.14 25.04 11.49
CA LEU A 188 11.38 26.15 10.89
C LEU A 188 10.73 27.03 11.96
N TYR A 189 10.22 26.45 13.04
CA TYR A 189 9.68 27.18 14.18
C TYR A 189 10.76 28.06 14.82
N ASN A 190 11.93 27.49 15.12
CA ASN A 190 13.03 28.24 15.75
C ASN A 190 13.53 29.37 14.85
N PHE A 191 13.63 29.12 13.54
CA PHE A 191 13.97 30.17 12.57
C PHE A 191 12.91 31.28 12.56
N ALA A 192 11.64 30.92 12.55
CA ALA A 192 10.55 31.90 12.51
C ALA A 192 10.43 32.72 13.81
N TYR A 193 10.67 32.11 14.96
CA TYR A 193 10.55 32.73 16.28
C TYR A 193 11.81 33.52 16.71
N SER A 194 12.97 33.22 16.13
CA SER A 194 14.23 33.87 16.51
C SER A 194 14.27 35.34 16.08
N THR A 195 14.85 36.18 16.94
CA THR A 195 15.17 37.59 16.65
C THR A 195 16.21 37.76 15.54
N SER A 196 16.99 36.71 15.25
CA SER A 196 17.91 36.67 14.11
C SER A 196 17.30 36.05 12.84
N GLY A 197 16.06 35.56 12.93
CA GLY A 197 15.32 34.96 11.83
C GLY A 197 14.18 35.86 11.38
N LEU A 198 12.93 35.39 11.51
CA LEU A 198 11.75 36.18 11.12
C LEU A 198 11.15 37.01 12.26
N ASP A 199 11.57 36.79 13.51
CA ASP A 199 11.10 37.48 14.70
C ASP A 199 9.56 37.51 14.83
N LEU A 200 8.92 36.39 14.52
CA LEU A 200 7.48 36.23 14.61
C LEU A 200 7.05 35.90 16.04
N SER A 201 5.81 36.24 16.37
CA SER A 201 5.17 35.71 17.59
C SER A 201 5.14 34.18 17.57
N ALA A 202 5.08 33.55 18.75
CA ALA A 202 5.04 32.09 18.86
C ALA A 202 3.91 31.45 18.02
N ALA A 203 2.72 32.07 18.00
CA ALA A 203 1.61 31.60 17.18
C ALA A 203 1.92 31.66 15.67
N ALA A 204 2.42 32.80 15.20
CA ALA A 204 2.80 32.97 13.79
C ALA A 204 3.99 32.08 13.38
N ALA A 205 4.92 31.80 14.30
CA ALA A 205 6.03 30.88 14.07
C ALA A 205 5.55 29.42 13.93
N LYS A 206 4.57 28.99 14.75
CA LYS A 206 3.93 27.66 14.61
C LYS A 206 3.24 27.54 13.24
N ASP A 207 2.44 28.54 12.86
CA ASP A 207 1.77 28.55 11.55
C ASP A 207 2.76 28.54 10.39
N TYR A 208 3.84 29.32 10.48
CA TYR A 208 4.90 29.35 9.47
C TYR A 208 5.55 27.98 9.24
N ALA A 209 5.88 27.28 10.33
CA ALA A 209 6.49 25.95 10.29
C ALA A 209 5.50 24.92 9.74
N ARG A 210 4.26 24.95 10.25
CA ARG A 210 3.17 24.05 9.83
C ARG A 210 2.91 24.11 8.32
N GLN A 211 2.74 25.32 7.76
CA GLN A 211 2.44 25.52 6.34
C GLN A 211 3.52 24.97 5.39
N ARG A 212 4.74 24.77 5.87
CA ARG A 212 5.87 24.25 5.07
C ARG A 212 6.07 22.75 5.25
N VAL A 213 5.81 22.24 6.46
CA VAL A 213 6.01 20.82 6.79
C VAL A 213 4.84 19.97 6.33
N GLU A 214 3.60 20.40 6.57
CA GLU A 214 2.41 19.56 6.29
C GLU A 214 2.28 19.09 4.84
N PRO A 215 2.55 19.93 3.81
CA PRO A 215 2.49 19.48 2.42
C PRO A 215 3.47 18.34 2.10
N GLN A 216 4.66 18.34 2.72
CA GLN A 216 5.66 17.28 2.53
C GLN A 216 5.40 16.06 3.41
N MET A 217 4.78 16.30 4.58
CA MET A 217 4.41 15.29 5.55
C MET A 217 3.26 14.41 5.06
N PHE A 218 2.25 15.00 4.39
CA PHE A 218 1.00 14.33 4.02
C PHE A 218 0.84 14.04 2.52
N GLN A 219 1.92 13.58 1.86
CA GLN A 219 1.92 13.26 0.42
C GLN A 219 2.05 11.77 0.11
N CYS A 220 2.23 10.91 1.13
CA CYS A 220 2.42 9.48 0.94
C CYS A 220 1.11 8.71 1.09
N ARG A 221 1.12 7.41 0.80
CA ARG A 221 0.02 6.50 1.11
C ARG A 221 0.60 5.27 1.82
N PRO A 222 0.64 5.28 3.17
CA PRO A 222 1.25 4.20 3.94
C PRO A 222 0.42 2.90 3.85
N PHE A 223 -0.88 3.01 3.60
CA PHE A 223 -1.78 1.87 3.41
C PHE A 223 -2.26 1.84 1.96
N ASN A 224 -1.99 0.74 1.24
CA ASN A 224 -2.40 0.55 -0.15
C ASN A 224 -3.35 -0.65 -0.24
N PHE A 225 -4.48 -0.46 -0.93
CA PHE A 225 -5.46 -1.49 -1.31
C PHE A 225 -5.88 -1.32 -2.77
#